data_AF-A0A427Y3A3-F1
#
_entry.id   AF-A0A427Y3A3-F1
#
_cell.length_a   1.000
_cell.length_b   1.000
_cell.length_c   1.000
_cell.angle_alpha   90.00
_cell.angle_beta   90.00
_cell.angle_gamma   90.00
#
_symmetry.space_group_name_H-M   'P 1'
#
loop_
_entity.id
_entity.type
_entity.pdbx_description
1 polymer ?
#
loop_
_entity_poly.entity_id
_entity_poly.type
_entity_poly.pdbx_seq_one_letter_code
_entity_poly.pdbx_strand_id
1 'polypeptide(L)'
;MATERHGLPLDAGSFCDATTTYYAAPQQLDSSGQIVGHGHITIQQMQSITSTALLNPNQFAFFQGLDFADVNGLTTVAIEGGLAAGAYRLCTIMSASNHQSAIMPIAQRGSENTCSYFTAE
;
A
#
# COMPACT_ATOMS: atom_id res chain seq x y z
N MET A 1 1.98 -14.34 -5.19
CA MET A 1 1.05 -13.77 -4.18
C MET A 1 1.81 -12.68 -3.43
N ALA A 2 1.18 -11.54 -3.20
CA ALA A 2 1.72 -10.47 -2.37
C ALA A 2 0.92 -10.41 -1.06
N THR A 3 1.61 -10.27 0.06
CA THR A 3 1.01 -10.31 1.41
C THR A 3 1.55 -9.15 2.25
N GLU A 4 0.65 -8.40 2.87
CA GLU A 4 0.96 -7.31 3.80
C GLU A 4 0.32 -7.58 5.16
N ARG A 5 1.10 -7.41 6.25
CA ARG A 5 0.58 -7.32 7.61
C ARG A 5 0.47 -5.85 8.01
N HIS A 6 -0.72 -5.41 8.39
CA HIS A 6 -0.94 -4.04 8.85
C HIS A 6 -0.38 -3.87 10.25
N GLY A 7 0.73 -3.12 10.39
CA GLY A 7 1.23 -2.63 11.68
C GLY A 7 0.57 -1.32 12.13
N LEU A 8 -0.36 -0.80 11.32
CA LEU A 8 -1.07 0.46 11.54
C LEU A 8 -2.49 0.16 12.07
N PRO A 9 -3.06 1.03 12.92
CA PRO A 9 -4.46 0.96 13.30
C PRO A 9 -5.32 1.50 12.13
N LEU A 10 -5.51 0.69 11.10
CA LEU A 10 -6.33 0.99 9.92
C LEU A 10 -7.55 0.06 9.88
N ASP A 11 -8.74 0.64 9.82
CA ASP A 11 -9.96 -0.02 9.36
C ASP A 11 -9.99 0.05 7.82
N ALA A 12 -9.54 -1.06 7.21
CA ALA A 12 -9.26 -1.14 5.77
C ALA A 12 -10.51 -1.44 4.92
N GLY A 13 -10.46 -1.03 3.65
CA GLY A 13 -11.53 -1.27 2.66
C GLY A 13 -12.45 -0.07 2.42
N SER A 14 -12.15 1.08 3.01
CA SER A 14 -12.88 2.32 2.75
C SER A 14 -12.21 3.11 1.62
N PHE A 15 -12.90 3.22 0.48
CA PHE A 15 -12.41 3.88 -0.72
C PHE A 15 -13.46 4.86 -1.27
N CYS A 16 -13.09 6.13 -1.45
CA CYS A 16 -13.93 7.14 -2.08
C CYS A 16 -13.56 7.31 -3.56
N ASP A 17 -14.40 7.96 -4.38
CA ASP A 17 -14.13 8.14 -5.81
C ASP A 17 -12.86 8.97 -6.05
N ALA A 18 -11.84 8.37 -6.66
CA ALA A 18 -10.53 8.98 -6.91
C ALA A 18 -10.54 10.13 -7.92
N THR A 19 -11.62 10.29 -8.70
CA THR A 19 -11.74 11.34 -9.73
C THR A 19 -12.48 12.57 -9.23
N THR A 20 -13.40 12.40 -8.28
CA THR A 20 -14.29 13.48 -7.82
C THR A 20 -14.09 13.87 -6.36
N THR A 21 -13.51 13.00 -5.53
CA THR A 21 -13.40 13.21 -4.08
C THR A 21 -11.98 13.11 -3.52
N TYR A 22 -10.98 13.13 -4.40
CA TYR A 22 -9.57 13.09 -4.04
C TYR A 22 -9.21 14.27 -3.11
N TYR A 23 -8.76 13.96 -1.89
CA TYR A 23 -8.45 14.93 -0.82
C TYR A 23 -9.62 15.83 -0.40
N ALA A 24 -10.87 15.44 -0.68
CA ALA A 24 -12.03 16.29 -0.45
C ALA A 24 -12.54 16.33 1.02
N ALA A 25 -11.86 15.66 1.96
CA ALA A 25 -12.32 15.50 3.34
C ALA A 25 -11.14 15.26 4.32
N PRO A 26 -11.29 15.53 5.63
CA PRO A 26 -10.29 15.13 6.62
C PRO A 26 -10.31 13.61 6.86
N GLN A 27 -9.20 13.09 7.37
CA GLN A 27 -9.10 11.69 7.80
C GLN A 27 -10.13 11.40 8.88
N GLN A 28 -10.85 10.29 8.73
CA GLN A 28 -11.85 9.84 9.70
C GLN A 28 -11.26 8.74 10.57
N LEU A 29 -11.76 8.65 11.80
CA LEU A 29 -11.49 7.55 12.71
C LEU A 29 -12.79 6.77 12.98
N ASP A 30 -12.68 5.46 13.16
CA ASP A 30 -13.79 4.63 13.62
C ASP A 30 -14.05 4.83 15.13
N SER A 31 -15.05 4.13 15.69
CA SER A 31 -15.37 4.19 17.12
C SER A 31 -14.26 3.67 18.03
N SER A 32 -13.30 2.92 17.49
CA SER A 32 -12.14 2.35 18.18
C SER A 32 -10.89 3.25 18.06
N GLY A 33 -10.97 4.35 17.31
CA GLY A 33 -9.86 5.26 17.04
C GLY A 33 -8.93 4.82 15.92
N GLN A 34 -9.32 3.82 15.11
CA GLN A 34 -8.57 3.38 13.95
C GLN A 34 -8.84 4.30 12.75
N ILE A 35 -7.85 4.50 11.90
CA ILE A 35 -7.98 5.28 10.67
C ILE A 35 -8.93 4.54 9.73
N VAL A 36 -9.96 5.21 9.23
CA VAL A 36 -10.83 4.65 8.19
C VAL A 36 -10.19 4.94 6.83
N GLY A 37 -9.86 3.88 6.08
CA GLY A 37 -9.18 4.06 4.81
C GLY A 37 -8.88 2.77 4.05
N HIS A 38 -7.83 2.80 3.25
CA HIS A 38 -7.42 1.69 2.41
C HIS A 38 -5.91 1.72 2.16
N GLY A 39 -5.38 0.59 1.71
CA GLY A 39 -4.00 0.47 1.26
C GLY A 39 -3.90 0.40 -0.26
N HIS A 40 -2.69 0.50 -0.77
CA HIS A 40 -2.33 0.10 -2.12
C HIS A 40 -1.06 -0.73 -2.10
N ILE A 41 -0.93 -1.64 -3.05
CA ILE A 41 0.31 -2.35 -3.33
C ILE A 41 0.88 -1.81 -4.62
N THR A 42 2.16 -1.44 -4.59
CA THR A 42 2.94 -1.07 -5.76
C THR A 42 4.11 -2.04 -5.90
N ILE A 43 4.31 -2.58 -7.10
CA ILE A 43 5.48 -3.39 -7.42
C ILE A 43 6.19 -2.74 -8.60
N GLN A 44 7.47 -2.48 -8.43
CA GLN A 44 8.30 -1.83 -9.44
C GLN A 44 9.51 -2.70 -9.74
N GLN A 45 9.78 -2.88 -11.03
CA GLN A 45 10.94 -3.64 -11.49
C GLN A 45 12.23 -2.85 -11.21
N MET A 46 13.24 -3.55 -10.70
CA MET A 46 14.57 -3.04 -10.46
C MET A 46 15.54 -3.60 -11.50
N GLN A 47 16.66 -2.91 -11.74
CA GLN A 47 17.72 -3.42 -12.61
C GLN A 47 18.35 -4.71 -12.07
N SER A 48 18.53 -4.80 -10.75
CA SER A 48 18.98 -5.98 -10.01
C SER A 48 18.60 -5.83 -8.53
N ILE A 49 18.65 -6.91 -7.75
CA ILE A 49 18.28 -6.89 -6.32
C ILE A 49 19.22 -6.02 -5.47
N THR A 50 20.43 -5.75 -5.97
CA THR A 50 21.44 -4.91 -5.34
C THR A 50 21.53 -3.51 -5.95
N SER A 51 20.70 -3.18 -6.94
CA SER A 51 20.73 -1.87 -7.58
C SER A 51 20.26 -0.77 -6.62
N THR A 52 20.97 0.36 -6.64
CA THR A 52 20.62 1.60 -5.93
C THR A 52 20.04 2.66 -6.86
N ALA A 53 19.82 2.33 -8.13
CA ALA A 53 19.24 3.25 -9.10
C ALA A 53 17.82 3.66 -8.68
N LEU A 54 17.50 4.94 -8.86
CA LEU A 54 16.16 5.45 -8.60
C LEU A 54 15.15 4.82 -9.58
N LEU A 55 14.01 4.38 -9.05
CA LEU A 55 12.90 3.88 -9.86
C LEU A 55 12.03 5.05 -10.33
N ASN A 56 11.49 4.94 -11.55
CA ASN A 56 10.52 5.91 -12.06
C ASN A 56 9.19 5.75 -11.29
N PRO A 57 8.69 6.79 -10.60
CA PRO A 57 7.48 6.68 -9.77
C PRO A 57 6.20 6.46 -10.58
N ASN A 58 6.22 6.60 -11.91
CA ASN A 58 5.07 6.38 -12.79
C ASN A 58 5.11 5.02 -13.51
N GLN A 59 6.09 4.17 -13.23
CA GLN A 59 6.22 2.85 -13.84
C GLN A 59 6.08 1.74 -12.79
N PHE A 60 5.14 0.84 -13.05
CA PHE A 60 4.81 -0.27 -12.17
C PHE A 60 4.73 -1.56 -12.99
N ALA A 61 5.25 -2.66 -12.42
CA ALA A 61 4.92 -4.00 -12.88
C ALA A 61 3.55 -4.44 -12.36
N PHE A 62 3.11 -3.88 -11.23
CA PHE A 62 1.79 -4.12 -10.64
C PHE A 62 1.38 -2.93 -9.76
N PHE A 63 0.11 -2.55 -9.81
CA PHE A 63 -0.52 -1.58 -8.93
C PHE A 63 -1.93 -2.05 -8.60
N GLN A 64 -2.30 -2.06 -7.32
CA GLN A 64 -3.64 -2.43 -6.89
C GLN A 64 -4.04 -1.65 -5.65
N GLY A 65 -5.22 -1.02 -5.68
CA GLY A 65 -5.90 -0.52 -4.49
C GLY A 65 -6.53 -1.68 -3.71
N LEU A 66 -6.47 -1.61 -2.39
CA LEU A 66 -6.99 -2.61 -1.46
C LEU A 66 -8.33 -2.12 -0.91
N ASP A 67 -9.40 -2.37 -1.67
CA ASP A 67 -10.78 -1.95 -1.40
C ASP A 67 -11.59 -2.96 -0.56
N PHE A 68 -10.89 -3.86 0.13
CA PHE A 68 -11.48 -4.91 0.95
C PHE A 68 -10.85 -4.94 2.34
N ALA A 69 -11.63 -5.41 3.31
CA ALA A 69 -11.17 -5.60 4.68
C ALA A 69 -10.04 -6.63 4.72
N ASP A 70 -9.15 -6.48 5.70
CA ASP A 70 -8.15 -7.49 5.97
C ASP A 70 -8.77 -8.77 6.56
N VAL A 71 -7.99 -9.84 6.56
CA VAL A 71 -8.32 -11.08 7.27
C VAL A 71 -7.27 -11.29 8.36
N ASN A 72 -7.62 -10.95 9.60
CA ASN A 72 -6.74 -11.03 10.78
C ASN A 72 -5.47 -10.18 10.62
N GLY A 73 -5.61 -8.93 10.17
CA GLY A 73 -4.47 -8.03 9.97
C GLY A 73 -3.66 -8.34 8.71
N LEU A 74 -4.17 -9.20 7.83
CA LEU A 74 -3.50 -9.65 6.61
C LEU A 74 -4.33 -9.32 5.37
N THR A 75 -3.74 -8.58 4.44
CA THR A 75 -4.30 -8.39 3.10
C THR A 75 -3.46 -9.17 2.09
N THR A 76 -4.13 -9.94 1.22
CA THR A 76 -3.48 -10.75 0.18
C THR A 76 -4.05 -10.41 -1.18
N VAL A 77 -3.17 -10.20 -2.15
CA VAL A 77 -3.53 -9.95 -3.54
C VAL A 77 -2.89 -10.99 -4.46
N ALA A 78 -3.69 -11.53 -5.37
CA ALA A 78 -3.22 -12.36 -6.46
C ALA A 78 -2.65 -11.48 -7.58
N ILE A 79 -1.44 -11.79 -8.04
CA ILE A 79 -0.86 -11.20 -9.25
C ILE A 79 -1.11 -12.22 -10.36
N GLU A 80 -2.23 -12.08 -11.05
CA GLU A 80 -2.60 -12.99 -12.13
C GLU A 80 -1.57 -12.94 -13.25
N GLY A 81 -1.16 -14.11 -13.76
CA GLY A 81 -0.06 -14.22 -14.73
C GLY A 81 1.34 -14.08 -14.14
N GLY A 82 1.46 -13.74 -12.87
CA GLY A 82 2.75 -13.60 -12.17
C GLY A 82 3.53 -12.35 -12.58
N LEU A 83 4.80 -12.31 -12.20
CA LEU A 83 5.77 -11.29 -12.60
C LEU A 83 6.83 -11.96 -13.48
N ALA A 84 7.37 -11.23 -14.46
CA ALA A 84 8.53 -11.71 -15.20
C ALA A 84 9.72 -11.96 -14.25
N ALA A 85 10.59 -12.92 -14.58
CA ALA A 85 11.79 -13.17 -13.79
C ALA A 85 12.64 -11.90 -13.65
N GLY A 86 13.09 -11.58 -12.44
CA GLY A 86 13.83 -10.35 -12.17
C GLY A 86 13.73 -9.87 -10.72
N ALA A 87 14.34 -8.73 -10.43
CA ALA A 87 14.32 -8.10 -9.11
C ALA A 87 13.24 -7.03 -9.01
N TYR A 88 12.60 -6.93 -7.85
CA TYR A 88 11.45 -6.06 -7.62
C TYR A 88 11.50 -5.41 -6.24
N ARG A 89 10.94 -4.20 -6.18
CA ARG A 89 10.55 -3.53 -4.94
C ARG A 89 9.03 -3.55 -4.84
N LEU A 90 8.50 -4.13 -3.77
CA LEU A 90 7.11 -4.01 -3.37
C LEU A 90 7.01 -2.95 -2.28
N CYS A 91 6.15 -1.95 -2.44
CA CYS A 91 5.85 -0.97 -1.39
C CYS A 91 4.35 -0.84 -1.18
N THR A 92 3.98 -0.47 0.04
CA THR A 92 2.60 -0.18 0.42
C THR A 92 2.32 1.32 0.37
N ILE A 93 1.06 1.71 0.14
CA ILE A 93 0.60 3.11 0.26
C ILE A 93 -0.65 3.11 1.14
N MET A 94 -0.50 3.58 2.37
CA MET A 94 -1.56 3.62 3.37
C MET A 94 -2.22 4.99 3.39
N SER A 95 -3.52 5.01 3.15
CA SER A 95 -4.29 6.25 2.97
C SER A 95 -5.61 6.23 3.72
N ALA A 96 -6.10 7.41 4.09
CA ALA A 96 -7.50 7.58 4.46
C ALA A 96 -8.42 7.36 3.25
N SER A 97 -9.73 7.23 3.46
CA SER A 97 -10.69 6.89 2.40
C SER A 97 -10.64 7.77 1.16
N ASN A 98 -10.27 9.04 1.33
CA ASN A 98 -10.17 10.03 0.27
C ASN A 98 -8.74 10.23 -0.27
N HIS A 99 -7.90 9.20 -0.13
CA HIS A 99 -6.55 9.05 -0.71
C HIS A 99 -5.42 9.84 -0.06
N GLN A 100 -5.68 10.73 0.91
CA GLN A 100 -4.59 11.41 1.61
C GLN A 100 -3.77 10.41 2.43
N SER A 101 -2.46 10.63 2.47
CA SER A 101 -1.53 9.79 3.24
C SER A 101 -2.01 9.68 4.68
N ALA A 102 -2.00 8.46 5.23
CA ALA A 102 -2.46 8.20 6.58
C ALA A 102 -1.65 9.04 7.59
N ILE A 103 -2.36 9.84 8.40
CA ILE A 103 -1.77 10.67 9.44
C ILE A 103 -1.82 9.88 10.75
N MET A 104 -0.65 9.49 11.22
CA MET A 104 -0.49 8.63 12.39
C MET A 104 -0.22 9.44 13.67
N PRO A 105 -0.79 9.03 14.82
CA PRO A 105 -0.86 9.88 16.02
C PRO A 105 0.44 10.02 16.82
N ILE A 106 1.41 9.11 16.65
CA ILE A 106 2.65 9.08 17.44
C ILE A 106 3.83 9.41 16.55
N ALA A 107 4.61 10.44 16.84
CA ALA A 107 5.76 10.84 16.02
C ALA A 107 6.91 9.81 16.04
N GLN A 108 7.22 9.24 17.21
CA GLN A 108 8.27 8.24 17.37
C GLN A 108 7.73 6.83 17.06
N ARG A 109 7.61 6.52 15.77
CA ARG A 109 7.08 5.26 15.25
C ARG A 109 7.89 4.81 14.02
N GLY A 110 7.63 3.60 13.52
CA GLY A 110 8.10 3.17 12.20
C GLY A 110 7.42 3.94 11.06
N SER A 111 7.99 3.85 9.85
CA SER A 111 7.41 4.44 8.65
C SER A 111 5.99 3.91 8.38
N GLU A 112 5.08 4.79 7.93
CA GLU A 112 3.72 4.36 7.59
C GLU A 112 3.68 3.39 6.40
N ASN A 113 4.57 3.58 5.43
CA ASN A 113 4.67 2.74 4.25
C ASN A 113 5.93 1.88 4.35
N THR A 114 5.80 0.59 4.03
CA THR A 114 6.93 -0.34 4.08
C THR A 114 7.25 -0.83 2.68
N CYS A 115 8.54 -1.03 2.40
CA CYS A 115 9.00 -1.66 1.17
C CYS A 115 9.74 -2.96 1.47
N SER A 116 9.46 -3.99 0.69
CA SER A 116 10.19 -5.26 0.65
C SER A 116 10.81 -5.47 -0.73
N TYR A 117 11.94 -6.16 -0.78
CA TYR A 117 12.68 -6.43 -2.00
C TYR A 117 12.73 -7.93 -2.23
N PHE A 118 12.49 -8.37 -3.46
CA PHE A 118 12.46 -9.79 -3.79
C PHE A 118 12.84 -10.04 -5.24
N THR A 119 13.19 -11.29 -5.55
CA THR A 119 13.34 -11.78 -6.92
C THR A 119 12.16 -12.67 -7.28
N ALA A 120 11.62 -12.51 -8.49
CA ALA A 120 10.68 -13.45 -9.09
C ALA A 120 11.44 -14.38 -10.03
N GLU A 121 10.97 -15.63 -10.12
CA GLU A 121 11.51 -16.70 -10.97
C GLU A 121 10.41 -17.28 -11.86
#